data_AF-A0A674J8U9-F1
#
_entry.id   AF-A0A674J8U9-F1
#
_cell.length_a   1.000
_cell.length_b   1.000
_cell.length_c   1.000
_cell.angle_alpha   90.00
_cell.angle_beta   90.00
_cell.angle_gamma   90.00
#
_symmetry.space_group_name_H-M   'P 1'
#
loop_
_entity.id
_entity.type
_entity.pdbx_description
1 polymer ?
#
loop_
_entity_poly.entity_id
_entity_poly.type
_entity_poly.pdbx_seq_one_letter_code
_entity_poly.pdbx_strand_id
1 'polypeptide(L)'
;MVDEKRTREELILALGGAPTPAAPSLVGWAKELGNTLKDALRPLYESAPYKRLRSFSGVSPVPPGEEDYEAWRDFTVPLVQEWECSDAEKRKCVLESLRGPAIDLTREVAMMKAQGHTVPSSRGESSRRGDSQREGFCYNCGRDSHYALDCQNKTDHARVSQKLQQTIGKLQGNTNRAWGRSNPRP
;
A
#
# COMPACT_ATOMS: atom_id res chain seq x y z
N MET A 1 -4.73 -3.46 -85.93
CA MET A 1 -4.14 -3.50 -84.57
C MET A 1 -5.29 -3.37 -83.61
N VAL A 2 -5.72 -4.49 -83.03
CA VAL A 2 -6.79 -4.52 -82.02
C VAL A 2 -6.11 -4.25 -80.68
N ASP A 3 -6.55 -3.21 -79.98
CA ASP A 3 -5.98 -2.75 -78.72
C ASP A 3 -5.93 -3.87 -77.67
N GLU A 4 -4.72 -4.39 -77.42
CA GLU A 4 -4.42 -5.39 -76.39
C GLU A 4 -4.85 -4.96 -74.97
N LYS A 5 -4.95 -3.64 -74.76
CA LYS A 5 -5.50 -3.06 -73.53
C LYS A 5 -6.98 -3.36 -73.34
N ARG A 6 -7.76 -3.32 -74.43
CA ARG A 6 -9.20 -3.58 -74.39
C ARG A 6 -9.50 -5.04 -74.09
N THR A 7 -8.68 -5.94 -74.59
CA THR A 7 -8.80 -7.40 -74.34
C THR A 7 -8.48 -7.75 -72.89
N ARG A 8 -7.55 -7.04 -72.24
CA ARG A 8 -7.21 -7.23 -70.82
C ARG A 8 -8.34 -6.80 -69.88
N GLU A 9 -9.06 -5.73 -70.22
CA GLU A 9 -10.17 -5.23 -69.41
C GLU A 9 -11.40 -6.14 -69.49
N GLU A 10 -11.67 -6.71 -70.67
CA GLU A 10 -12.73 -7.70 -70.88
C GLU A 10 -12.46 -9.02 -70.11
N LEU A 11 -11.20 -9.44 -69.99
CA LEU A 11 -10.81 -10.63 -69.21
C LEU A 11 -11.02 -10.46 -67.70
N ILE A 12 -10.88 -9.24 -67.17
CA ILE A 12 -11.12 -8.93 -65.75
C ILE A 12 -12.61 -8.98 -65.44
N LEU A 13 -13.45 -8.56 -66.39
CA LEU A 13 -14.92 -8.60 -66.28
C LEU A 13 -15.47 -10.03 -66.41
N ALA A 14 -14.88 -10.87 -67.28
CA ALA A 14 -15.32 -12.25 -67.51
C ALA A 14 -15.01 -13.20 -66.34
N LEU A 15 -13.98 -12.91 -65.54
CA LEU A 15 -13.56 -13.77 -64.42
C LEU A 15 -14.32 -13.55 -63.12
N GLY A 16 -15.37 -12.72 -63.11
CA GLY A 16 -16.37 -12.69 -62.03
C GLY A 16 -15.73 -12.73 -60.64
N GLY A 17 -14.86 -11.76 -60.35
CA GLY A 17 -14.24 -11.62 -59.04
C GLY A 17 -15.31 -11.38 -57.98
N ALA A 18 -15.80 -12.45 -57.37
CA ALA A 18 -16.50 -12.37 -56.09
C ALA A 18 -15.56 -11.61 -55.12
N PRO A 19 -16.07 -10.71 -54.28
CA PRO A 19 -15.24 -10.08 -53.27
C PRO A 19 -14.71 -11.21 -52.38
N THR A 20 -13.42 -11.54 -52.52
CA THR A 20 -12.72 -12.36 -51.55
C THR A 20 -13.00 -11.69 -50.21
N PRO A 21 -13.68 -12.35 -49.25
CA PRO A 21 -13.88 -11.75 -47.93
C PRO A 21 -12.48 -11.42 -47.44
N ALA A 22 -12.20 -10.13 -47.24
CA ALA A 22 -10.87 -9.65 -46.94
C ALA A 22 -10.37 -10.45 -45.74
N ALA A 23 -9.46 -11.40 -46.00
CA ALA A 23 -8.85 -12.18 -44.94
C ALA A 23 -8.27 -11.15 -43.95
N PRO A 24 -8.60 -11.24 -42.66
CA PRO A 24 -8.10 -10.27 -41.70
C PRO A 24 -6.59 -10.20 -41.81
N SER A 25 -6.03 -8.97 -41.80
CA SER A 25 -4.62 -8.76 -42.06
C SER A 25 -3.76 -9.61 -41.10
N LEU A 26 -2.53 -9.94 -41.53
CA LEU A 26 -1.61 -10.72 -40.71
C LEU A 26 -1.44 -10.14 -39.28
N VAL A 27 -1.45 -8.81 -39.22
CA VAL A 27 -1.35 -8.04 -37.98
C VAL A 27 -2.64 -8.13 -37.15
N GLY A 28 -3.79 -8.20 -37.81
CA GLY A 28 -5.10 -8.39 -37.18
C GLY A 28 -5.20 -9.74 -36.47
N TRP A 29 -4.80 -10.84 -37.11
CA TRP A 29 -4.81 -12.15 -36.43
C TRP A 29 -3.79 -12.22 -35.29
N ALA A 30 -2.62 -11.61 -35.44
CA ALA A 30 -1.61 -11.63 -34.39
C ALA A 30 -2.11 -10.93 -33.13
N LYS A 31 -2.82 -9.80 -33.30
CA LYS A 31 -3.46 -9.07 -32.21
C LYS A 31 -4.61 -9.86 -31.58
N GLU A 32 -5.45 -10.50 -32.41
CA GLU A 32 -6.57 -11.31 -31.95
C GLU A 32 -6.10 -12.53 -31.14
N LEU A 33 -5.12 -13.27 -31.66
CA LEU A 33 -4.50 -14.39 -30.94
C LEU A 33 -3.82 -13.91 -29.66
N GLY A 34 -3.14 -12.77 -29.67
CA GLY A 34 -2.55 -12.17 -28.48
C GLY A 34 -3.59 -11.86 -27.39
N ASN A 35 -4.72 -11.26 -27.78
CA ASN A 35 -5.83 -10.99 -26.86
C ASN A 35 -6.48 -12.28 -26.35
N THR A 36 -6.68 -13.26 -27.22
CA THR A 36 -7.28 -14.56 -26.88
C THR A 36 -6.41 -15.34 -25.90
N LEU A 37 -5.10 -15.37 -26.12
CA LEU A 37 -4.12 -15.97 -25.20
C LEU A 37 -4.12 -15.25 -23.86
N LYS A 38 -4.13 -13.92 -23.85
CA LYS A 38 -4.23 -13.13 -22.62
C LYS A 38 -5.50 -13.49 -21.84
N ASP A 39 -6.62 -13.61 -22.53
CA ASP A 39 -7.92 -13.91 -21.93
C ASP A 39 -8.05 -15.36 -21.44
N ALA A 40 -7.42 -16.30 -22.12
CA ALA A 40 -7.38 -17.72 -21.75
C ALA A 40 -6.40 -18.00 -20.61
N LEU A 41 -5.29 -17.26 -20.54
CA LEU A 41 -4.31 -17.35 -19.46
C LEU A 41 -4.67 -16.46 -18.25
N ARG A 42 -5.61 -15.52 -18.42
CA ARG A 42 -6.10 -14.64 -17.35
C ARG A 42 -6.52 -15.40 -16.10
N PRO A 43 -7.29 -16.50 -16.13
CA PRO A 43 -7.58 -17.29 -14.93
C PRO A 43 -6.31 -17.85 -14.30
N LEU A 44 -5.37 -18.41 -15.07
CA LEU A 44 -4.14 -18.98 -14.51
C LEU A 44 -3.27 -17.92 -13.82
N TYR A 45 -3.31 -16.69 -14.33
CA TYR A 45 -2.58 -15.58 -13.77
C TYR A 45 -3.33 -14.90 -12.61
N GLU A 46 -4.63 -14.70 -12.73
CA GLU A 46 -5.50 -14.07 -11.73
C GLU A 46 -5.81 -15.01 -10.55
N SER A 47 -5.96 -16.31 -10.82
CA SER A 47 -6.25 -17.38 -9.88
C SER A 47 -5.03 -18.19 -9.47
N ALA A 48 -3.82 -17.72 -9.75
CA ALA A 48 -2.61 -18.38 -9.29
C ALA A 48 -2.72 -18.62 -7.77
N PRO A 49 -2.45 -19.84 -7.26
CA PRO A 49 -2.65 -20.22 -5.85
C PRO A 49 -1.78 -19.42 -4.87
N TYR A 50 -0.92 -18.54 -5.38
CA TYR A 50 -0.04 -17.65 -4.62
C TYR A 50 -0.72 -16.43 -4.02
N LYS A 51 -2.01 -16.15 -4.25
CA LYS A 51 -2.56 -14.81 -3.98
C LYS A 51 -3.32 -14.60 -2.68
N ARG A 52 -3.58 -15.63 -1.88
CA ARG A 52 -4.36 -15.46 -0.65
C ARG A 52 -3.46 -15.33 0.57
N LEU A 53 -2.95 -14.11 0.75
CA LEU A 53 -2.30 -13.70 1.99
C LEU A 53 -3.26 -13.82 3.18
N ARG A 54 -2.70 -14.02 4.37
CA ARG A 54 -3.48 -14.02 5.62
C ARG A 54 -4.08 -12.63 5.85
N SER A 55 -5.24 -12.60 6.49
CA SER A 55 -5.92 -11.32 6.76
C SER A 55 -5.33 -10.64 8.00
N PHE A 56 -5.22 -9.31 7.94
CA PHE A 56 -4.75 -8.46 9.03
C PHE A 56 -5.55 -7.16 9.08
N SER A 57 -6.15 -6.84 10.24
CA SER A 57 -6.91 -5.60 10.45
C SER A 57 -6.22 -4.52 11.28
N GLY A 58 -5.18 -4.87 12.05
CA GLY A 58 -4.56 -3.96 13.02
C GLY A 58 -5.40 -3.68 14.27
N VAL A 59 -6.48 -4.43 14.51
CA VAL A 59 -7.31 -4.33 15.72
C VAL A 59 -6.71 -5.17 16.86
N SER A 60 -6.79 -4.66 18.09
CA SER A 60 -6.43 -5.38 19.32
C SER A 60 -7.64 -5.47 20.26
N PRO A 61 -8.06 -6.67 20.71
CA PRO A 61 -7.44 -7.98 20.44
C PRO A 61 -7.67 -8.47 19.00
N VAL A 62 -6.80 -9.36 18.53
CA VAL A 62 -6.83 -9.90 17.15
C VAL A 62 -8.13 -10.67 16.92
N PRO A 63 -8.91 -10.35 15.86
CA PRO A 63 -10.14 -11.08 15.54
C PRO A 63 -9.88 -12.55 15.19
N PRO A 64 -10.84 -13.46 15.46
CA PRO A 64 -10.69 -14.87 15.08
C PRO A 64 -10.46 -15.05 13.58
N GLY A 65 -9.39 -15.77 13.23
CA GLY A 65 -9.02 -16.01 11.82
C GLY A 65 -8.19 -14.91 11.16
N GLU A 66 -7.83 -13.87 11.91
CA GLU A 66 -6.84 -12.86 11.52
C GLU A 66 -5.52 -13.04 12.30
N GLU A 67 -4.46 -12.42 11.79
CA GLU A 67 -3.14 -12.40 12.41
C GLU A 67 -2.86 -11.03 13.05
N ASP A 68 -1.90 -10.96 13.98
CA ASP A 68 -1.31 -9.67 14.37
C ASP A 68 -0.32 -9.14 13.32
N TYR A 69 0.19 -7.92 13.53
CA TYR A 69 1.07 -7.26 12.55
C TYR A 69 2.38 -8.01 12.34
N GLU A 70 3.03 -8.47 13.41
CA GLU A 70 4.34 -9.10 13.33
C GLU A 70 4.23 -10.45 12.61
N ALA A 71 3.26 -11.28 13.02
CA ALA A 71 2.98 -12.57 12.37
C ALA A 71 2.57 -12.42 10.90
N TRP A 72 1.70 -11.46 10.59
CA TRP A 72 1.29 -11.18 9.22
C TRP A 72 2.45 -10.73 8.34
N ARG A 73 3.29 -9.81 8.83
CA ARG A 73 4.45 -9.28 8.12
C ARG A 73 5.48 -10.37 7.83
N ASP A 74 5.82 -11.16 8.85
CA ASP A 74 6.84 -12.20 8.76
C ASP A 74 6.44 -13.31 7.77
N PHE A 75 5.14 -13.54 7.60
CA PHE A 75 4.62 -14.41 6.55
C PHE A 75 4.56 -13.75 5.17
N THR A 76 4.06 -12.51 5.10
CA THR A 76 3.67 -11.86 3.84
C THR A 76 4.87 -11.31 3.07
N VAL A 77 5.83 -10.67 3.75
CA VAL A 77 6.95 -9.98 3.08
C VAL A 77 7.82 -10.95 2.28
N PRO A 78 8.28 -12.10 2.84
CA PRO A 78 9.11 -13.04 2.08
C PRO A 78 8.35 -13.61 0.87
N LEU A 79 7.08 -13.95 1.07
CA LEU A 79 6.23 -14.53 0.02
C LEU A 79 6.04 -13.56 -1.16
N VAL A 80 5.74 -12.29 -0.88
CA VAL A 80 5.55 -11.25 -1.91
C VAL A 80 6.85 -10.90 -2.64
N GLN A 81 8.00 -11.00 -1.95
CA GLN A 81 9.31 -10.80 -2.58
C GLN A 81 9.61 -11.87 -3.63
N GLU A 82 9.23 -13.12 -3.39
CA GLU A 82 9.46 -14.25 -4.30
C GLU A 82 8.54 -14.24 -5.54
N TRP A 83 7.39 -13.56 -5.50
CA TRP A 83 6.47 -13.55 -6.64
C TRP A 83 7.07 -12.85 -7.87
N GLU A 84 6.93 -13.46 -9.05
CA GLU A 84 7.43 -12.93 -10.33
C GLU A 84 6.43 -11.98 -11.04
N CYS A 85 5.33 -11.61 -10.39
CA CYS A 85 4.34 -10.67 -10.93
C CYS A 85 4.78 -9.20 -10.78
N SER A 86 4.06 -8.29 -11.45
CA SER A 86 4.38 -6.86 -11.36
C SER A 86 4.12 -6.31 -9.95
N ASP A 87 4.81 -5.23 -9.59
CA ASP A 87 4.56 -4.54 -8.33
C ASP A 87 3.11 -4.07 -8.17
N ALA A 88 2.40 -3.81 -9.27
CA ALA A 88 0.99 -3.45 -9.22
C ALA A 88 0.13 -4.61 -8.71
N GLU A 89 0.41 -5.84 -9.12
CA GLU A 89 -0.31 -7.02 -8.61
C GLU A 89 0.12 -7.39 -7.21
N LYS A 90 1.41 -7.29 -6.88
CA LYS A 90 1.90 -7.45 -5.50
C LYS A 90 1.16 -6.51 -4.56
N ARG A 91 1.10 -5.21 -4.91
CA ARG A 91 0.35 -4.21 -4.15
C ARG A 91 -1.14 -4.55 -4.05
N LYS A 92 -1.77 -4.99 -5.14
CA LYS A 92 -3.19 -5.39 -5.14
C LYS A 92 -3.44 -6.53 -4.14
N CYS A 93 -2.63 -7.59 -4.16
CA CYS A 93 -2.80 -8.73 -3.26
C CYS A 93 -2.56 -8.36 -1.80
N VAL A 94 -1.55 -7.52 -1.51
CA VAL A 94 -1.32 -6.99 -0.16
C VAL A 94 -2.53 -6.18 0.31
N LEU A 95 -3.07 -5.28 -0.51
CA LEU A 95 -4.29 -4.54 -0.17
C LEU A 95 -5.50 -5.46 0.07
N GLU A 96 -5.64 -6.53 -0.71
CA GLU A 96 -6.70 -7.54 -0.55
C GLU A 96 -6.56 -8.38 0.73
N SER A 97 -5.41 -8.36 1.40
CA SER A 97 -5.20 -9.02 2.70
C SER A 97 -5.48 -8.09 3.89
N LEU A 98 -5.52 -6.78 3.67
CA LEU A 98 -5.78 -5.81 4.73
C LEU A 98 -7.28 -5.67 4.99
N ARG A 99 -7.65 -5.50 6.26
CA ARG A 99 -9.02 -5.27 6.73
C ARG A 99 -9.06 -4.04 7.63
N GLY A 100 -10.26 -3.49 7.83
CA GLY A 100 -10.52 -2.43 8.83
C GLY A 100 -9.46 -1.32 8.88
N PRO A 101 -8.93 -0.96 10.07
CA PRO A 101 -7.95 0.11 10.23
C PRO A 101 -6.70 -0.01 9.34
N ALA A 102 -6.21 -1.22 9.07
CA ALA A 102 -5.01 -1.43 8.28
C ALA A 102 -5.15 -0.98 6.81
N ILE A 103 -6.31 -1.23 6.19
CA ILE A 103 -6.54 -0.78 4.81
C ILE A 103 -6.81 0.73 4.74
N ASP A 104 -7.46 1.31 5.75
CA ASP A 104 -7.73 2.74 5.84
C ASP A 104 -6.44 3.56 5.95
N LEU A 105 -5.51 3.14 6.80
CA LEU A 105 -4.18 3.75 6.91
C LEU A 105 -3.40 3.73 5.58
N THR A 106 -3.54 2.66 4.79
CA THR A 106 -2.85 2.57 3.50
C THR A 106 -3.41 3.60 2.50
N ARG A 107 -4.73 3.81 2.51
CA ARG A 107 -5.39 4.85 1.70
C ARG A 107 -4.97 6.25 2.16
N GLU A 108 -4.86 6.46 3.45
CA GLU A 108 -4.39 7.71 4.05
C GLU A 108 -2.94 8.05 3.63
N VAL A 109 -2.04 7.09 3.73
CA VAL A 109 -0.65 7.29 3.28
C VAL A 109 -0.59 7.55 1.77
N ALA A 110 -1.45 6.91 0.97
CA ALA A 110 -1.52 7.14 -0.47
C ALA A 110 -1.99 8.58 -0.81
N MET A 111 -3.01 9.09 -0.10
CA MET A 111 -3.47 10.48 -0.32
C MET A 111 -2.42 11.50 0.13
N MET A 112 -1.69 11.26 1.22
CA MET A 112 -0.59 12.13 1.65
C MET A 112 0.53 12.19 0.60
N LYS A 113 0.85 11.06 -0.05
CA LYS A 113 1.82 11.00 -1.15
C LYS A 113 1.34 11.72 -2.42
N ALA A 114 0.04 11.58 -2.75
CA ALA A 114 -0.54 12.21 -3.95
C ALA A 114 -0.66 13.73 -3.82
N GLN A 115 -0.83 14.25 -2.60
CA GLN A 115 -0.95 15.68 -2.33
C GLN A 115 0.41 16.40 -2.25
N GLY A 116 1.53 15.72 -2.52
CA GLY A 116 2.85 16.37 -2.59
C GLY A 116 3.26 17.10 -1.30
N HIS A 117 2.69 16.72 -0.15
CA HIS A 117 3.03 17.36 1.11
C HIS A 117 4.46 16.97 1.51
N THR A 118 5.41 17.84 1.17
CA THR A 118 6.46 18.19 2.12
C THR A 118 5.77 18.42 3.45
N VAL A 119 6.22 17.70 4.48
CA VAL A 119 5.86 17.96 5.89
C VAL A 119 5.66 19.46 6.06
N PRO A 120 4.49 19.95 6.50
CA PRO A 120 4.35 21.37 6.77
C PRO A 120 5.38 21.68 7.85
N SER A 121 6.43 22.39 7.46
CA SER A 121 7.26 23.13 8.39
C SER A 121 6.35 24.19 8.96
N SER A 122 5.65 23.84 10.04
CA SER A 122 4.84 24.75 10.81
C SER A 122 5.75 25.73 11.56
N ARG A 123 6.39 26.63 10.81
CA ARG A 123 6.79 27.94 11.32
C ARG A 123 5.59 28.86 11.16
N GLY A 124 4.82 28.91 12.24
CA GLY A 124 4.12 30.11 12.69
C GLY A 124 2.85 30.47 11.93
N GLU A 125 1.70 30.06 12.50
CA GLU A 125 0.61 31.01 12.71
C GLU A 125 -0.18 30.62 13.96
N SER A 126 -0.21 31.56 14.90
CA SER A 126 -0.71 31.41 16.25
C SER A 126 -2.19 31.76 16.30
N SER A 127 -3.03 30.90 16.89
CA SER A 127 -3.93 31.30 17.99
C SER A 127 -5.05 30.31 18.26
N ARG A 128 -5.07 29.85 19.52
CA ARG A 128 -6.27 29.62 20.35
C ARG A 128 -7.10 28.39 20.01
N ARG A 129 -6.77 27.27 20.67
CA ARG A 129 -7.64 26.45 21.57
C ARG A 129 -6.93 25.12 21.90
N GLY A 130 -6.69 24.84 23.19
CA GLY A 130 -6.32 23.49 23.67
C GLY A 130 -4.88 23.29 24.15
N ASP A 131 -4.43 24.11 25.09
CA ASP A 131 -3.12 24.09 25.76
C ASP A 131 -3.05 23.05 26.88
N SER A 132 -3.17 21.76 26.56
CA SER A 132 -3.13 20.72 27.62
C SER A 132 -2.63 19.33 27.18
N GLN A 133 -2.04 19.16 26.00
CA GLN A 133 -1.57 17.82 25.58
C GLN A 133 -0.29 17.82 24.74
N ARG A 134 0.81 18.31 25.32
CA ARG A 134 2.17 17.88 24.94
C ARG A 134 2.95 17.52 26.21
N GLU A 135 2.47 16.47 26.89
CA GLU A 135 3.06 15.96 28.12
C GLU A 135 4.30 15.09 27.80
N GLY A 136 5.30 15.71 27.18
CA GLY A 136 6.51 15.03 26.73
C GLY A 136 7.75 15.94 26.77
N PHE A 137 8.91 15.32 26.89
CA PHE A 137 10.21 16.00 26.90
C PHE A 137 11.03 15.66 25.64
N CYS A 138 11.92 16.56 25.26
CA CYS A 138 12.82 16.38 24.13
C CYS A 138 13.81 15.24 24.39
N TYR A 139 13.83 14.22 23.52
CA TYR A 139 14.77 13.10 23.60
C TYR A 139 16.22 13.46 23.22
N ASN A 140 16.47 14.66 22.71
CA ASN A 140 17.83 15.15 22.43
C ASN A 140 18.42 15.94 23.62
N CYS A 141 17.68 16.89 24.20
CA CYS A 141 18.22 17.78 25.25
C CYS A 141 17.51 17.69 26.62
N GLY A 142 16.46 16.87 26.76
CA GLY A 142 15.76 16.66 28.03
C GLY A 142 14.90 17.85 28.51
N ARG A 143 14.68 18.89 27.70
CA ARG A 143 13.75 20.00 28.03
C ARG A 143 12.33 19.71 27.57
N ASP A 144 11.36 20.30 28.26
CA ASP A 144 9.94 20.24 27.89
C ASP A 144 9.64 21.23 26.75
N SER A 145 8.46 21.10 26.13
CA SER A 145 7.90 21.96 25.06
C SER A 145 8.28 21.62 23.62
N HIS A 146 9.31 20.80 23.36
CA HIS A 146 9.69 20.42 21.99
C HIS A 146 10.20 18.98 21.93
N TYR A 147 10.24 18.41 20.73
CA TYR A 147 10.79 17.07 20.47
C TYR A 147 12.14 17.16 19.75
N ALA A 148 12.82 16.02 19.60
CA ALA A 148 14.18 15.97 19.04
C ALA A 148 14.29 16.61 17.64
N LEU A 149 13.20 16.57 16.85
CA LEU A 149 13.12 17.16 15.51
C LEU A 149 13.22 18.71 15.52
N ASP A 150 12.71 19.36 16.57
CA ASP A 150 12.66 20.82 16.71
C ASP A 150 13.72 21.36 17.69
N CYS A 151 14.75 20.55 18.00
CA CYS A 151 15.70 20.85 19.06
C CYS A 151 16.89 21.69 18.59
N GLN A 152 16.94 22.96 19.01
CA GLN A 152 18.09 23.84 18.78
C GLN A 152 19.23 23.67 19.83
N ASN A 153 18.99 22.89 20.88
CA ASN A 153 19.95 22.71 21.98
C ASN A 153 20.96 21.61 21.70
N LYS A 154 22.14 21.72 22.33
CA LYS A 154 23.13 20.64 22.38
C LYS A 154 22.53 19.40 23.05
N THR A 155 22.96 18.24 22.57
CA THR A 155 22.55 16.95 23.10
C THR A 155 22.99 16.78 24.55
N ASP A 156 22.06 16.35 25.41
CA ASP A 156 22.29 16.12 26.84
C ASP A 156 21.65 14.79 27.25
N HIS A 157 22.43 13.72 27.10
CA HIS A 157 21.99 12.36 27.41
C HIS A 157 21.74 12.14 28.91
N ALA A 158 22.41 12.89 29.79
CA ALA A 158 22.25 12.76 31.23
C ALA A 158 20.85 13.23 31.65
N ARG A 159 20.43 14.40 31.15
CA ARG A 159 19.11 14.96 31.44
C ARG A 159 17.97 14.13 30.83
N VAL A 160 18.16 13.60 29.62
CA VAL A 160 17.19 12.70 28.96
C VAL A 160 17.01 11.41 29.78
N SER A 161 18.11 10.79 30.19
CA SER A 161 18.08 9.58 31.01
C SER A 161 17.37 9.81 32.35
N GLN A 162 17.64 10.93 33.01
CA GLN A 162 16.98 11.30 34.26
C GLN A 162 15.46 11.47 34.09
N LYS A 163 15.01 12.12 33.02
CA LYS A 163 13.57 12.29 32.76
C LYS A 163 12.87 11.01 32.36
N LEU A 164 13.53 10.13 31.63
CA LEU A 164 12.99 8.82 31.29
C LEU A 164 12.75 8.00 32.56
N GLN A 165 13.73 7.94 33.47
CA GLN A 165 13.59 7.26 34.77
C GLN A 165 12.43 7.85 35.60
N GLN A 166 12.29 9.17 35.65
CA GLN A 166 11.17 9.82 36.35
C GLN A 166 9.80 9.47 35.76
N THR A 167 9.71 9.40 34.42
CA THR A 167 8.46 9.09 33.73
C THR A 167 8.06 7.62 33.94
N ILE A 168 9.02 6.71 33.82
CA ILE A 168 8.82 5.28 34.10
C ILE A 168 8.38 5.07 35.57
N GLY A 169 9.03 5.74 36.52
CA GLY A 169 8.66 5.67 37.94
C GLY A 169 7.23 6.17 38.21
N LYS A 170 6.79 7.23 37.53
CA LYS A 170 5.40 7.73 37.62
C LYS A 170 4.39 6.74 37.07
N LEU A 171 4.70 6.10 35.94
CA LEU A 171 3.84 5.06 35.36
C LEU A 171 3.73 3.85 36.28
N GLN A 172 4.84 3.38 36.85
CA GLN A 172 4.85 2.26 37.81
C GLN A 172 4.13 2.59 39.13
N GLY A 173 4.23 3.84 39.62
CA GLY A 173 3.47 4.30 40.79
C GLY A 173 1.97 4.49 40.53
N ASN A 174 1.57 4.74 39.28
CA ASN A 174 0.17 4.81 38.88
C ASN A 174 -0.42 3.41 38.66
N THR A 175 0.33 2.50 38.02
CA THR A 175 -0.11 1.11 37.83
C THR A 175 -0.27 0.39 39.16
N ASN A 176 0.66 0.52 40.11
CA ASN A 176 0.53 -0.09 41.44
C ASN A 176 -0.74 0.35 42.20
N ARG A 177 -1.25 1.56 41.96
CA ARG A 177 -2.52 2.03 42.53
C ARG A 177 -3.76 1.50 41.79
N ALA A 178 -3.65 1.24 40.49
CA ALA A 178 -4.71 0.66 39.68
C ALA A 178 -4.91 -0.83 39.98
N TRP A 179 -3.83 -1.60 40.10
CA TRP A 179 -3.89 -3.05 40.41
C TRP A 179 -4.23 -3.35 41.88
N GLY A 180 -4.01 -2.40 42.81
CA GLY A 180 -4.34 -2.56 44.23
C GLY A 180 -5.83 -2.45 44.59
N ARG A 181 -6.69 -1.99 43.67
CA ARG A 181 -8.16 -1.91 43.87
C ARG A 181 -8.91 -3.14 43.35
N SER A 182 -8.26 -4.01 42.58
CA SER A 182 -8.91 -5.10 41.83
C SER A 182 -8.67 -6.50 42.40
N ASN A 183 -8.13 -6.65 43.62
CA ASN A 183 -7.98 -7.96 44.24
C ASN A 183 -9.09 -8.23 45.28
N PRO A 184 -9.93 -9.26 45.11
CA PRO A 184 -10.82 -9.71 46.18
C PRO A 184 -9.97 -10.32 47.30
N ARG A 185 -10.31 -9.98 48.54
CA ARG A 185 -9.69 -10.56 49.74
C ARG A 185 -10.14 -12.05 49.86
N PRO A 186 -9.27 -12.97 50.27
CA PRO A 186 -9.66 -14.35 50.58
C PRO A 186 -10.58 -14.43 51.80
#